data_AF-A0A936SCG6-F1
#
_entry.id   AF-A0A936SCG6-F1
#
_cell.length_a   1.000
_cell.length_b   1.000
_cell.length_c   1.000
_cell.angle_alpha   90.00
_cell.angle_beta   90.00
_cell.angle_gamma   90.00
#
_symmetry.space_group_name_H-M   'P 1'
#
loop_
_entity.id
_entity.type
_entity.pdbx_description
1 polymer ?
#
loop_
_entity_poly.entity_id
_entity_poly.type
_entity_poly.pdbx_seq_one_letter_code
_entity_poly.pdbx_strand_id
1 'polypeptide(L)'
;MNKFTLFLFVAVILFLSVQAAFGCSCIVDPNKPEVDYGQWAKDFKGIAFSGRVAKIEPFGEYEVKVTFKVDKFWRGADTTQAIIYTAKDSGLCGVTYDEGKEYIVITEATGDRYVTYLCPDVEYVTHRAEYLKALGQGFTPADRPAQKAVKFQEFGNINCETELAYLDALATQIQNDPNSMAYVIIYGGRKGKRNEAKARLARMMHYWVVTRRMDGERFKRIDGGYRETLAGEIWLATPDDAAPKPTPTVDAKKVKLRGTEKVRGYNCGSEMGL
;
A
#
# COMPACT_ATOMS: atom_id res chain seq x y z
N MET A 1 -2.36 -59.08 -14.53
CA MET A 1 -1.51 -57.91 -14.86
C MET A 1 -0.07 -58.35 -14.72
N ASN A 2 0.66 -58.52 -15.84
CA ASN A 2 2.01 -59.09 -15.79
C ASN A 2 2.95 -58.14 -15.07
N LYS A 3 3.93 -58.67 -14.33
CA LYS A 3 4.94 -57.87 -13.61
C LYS A 3 5.64 -56.87 -14.54
N PHE A 4 5.75 -57.19 -15.83
CA PHE A 4 6.28 -56.31 -16.88
C PHE A 4 5.39 -55.10 -17.17
N THR A 5 4.06 -55.28 -17.19
CA THR A 5 3.09 -54.20 -17.44
C THR A 5 3.01 -53.22 -16.27
N LEU A 6 3.17 -53.72 -15.04
CA LEU A 6 3.25 -52.88 -13.83
C LEU A 6 4.54 -52.05 -13.81
N PHE A 7 5.67 -52.63 -14.22
CA PHE A 7 6.95 -51.91 -14.29
C PHE A 7 6.93 -50.79 -15.34
N LEU A 8 6.30 -51.04 -16.49
CA LEU A 8 6.17 -50.04 -17.55
C LEU A 8 5.27 -48.87 -17.12
N PHE A 9 4.19 -49.14 -16.39
CA PHE A 9 3.29 -48.10 -15.87
C PHE A 9 3.96 -47.22 -14.80
N VAL A 10 4.75 -47.83 -13.90
CA VAL A 10 5.51 -47.09 -12.87
C VAL A 10 6.60 -46.22 -13.51
N ALA A 11 7.29 -46.73 -14.55
CA ALA A 11 8.29 -45.95 -15.27
C ALA A 11 7.69 -44.75 -16.02
N VAL A 12 6.51 -44.89 -16.64
CA VAL A 12 5.82 -43.79 -17.33
C VAL A 12 5.33 -42.71 -16.36
N ILE A 13 4.85 -43.10 -15.17
CA ILE A 13 4.44 -42.14 -14.12
C ILE A 13 5.64 -41.37 -13.56
N LEU A 14 6.82 -42.00 -13.45
CA LEU A 14 8.06 -41.34 -13.02
C LEU A 14 8.63 -40.36 -14.06
N PHE A 15 8.34 -40.55 -15.36
CA PHE A 15 8.73 -39.61 -16.41
C PHE A 15 7.77 -38.41 -16.55
N LEU A 16 6.52 -38.54 -16.12
CA LEU A 16 5.49 -37.48 -16.22
C LEU A 16 5.51 -36.48 -15.04
N SER A 17 6.35 -36.69 -14.02
CA SER A 17 6.44 -35.83 -12.84
C SER A 17 7.56 -34.79 -12.89
N VAL A 18 8.33 -34.70 -13.98
CA VAL A 18 9.31 -33.63 -14.17
C VAL A 18 8.57 -32.38 -14.67
N GLN A 19 7.77 -31.78 -13.79
CA GLN A 19 7.37 -30.39 -13.97
C GLN A 19 8.59 -29.54 -13.62
N ALA A 20 9.09 -28.79 -14.61
CA ALA A 20 10.17 -27.85 -14.39
C ALA A 20 9.77 -26.85 -13.30
N ALA A 21 10.32 -27.01 -12.10
CA ALA A 21 10.26 -25.99 -11.09
C ALA A 21 11.24 -24.89 -11.53
N PHE A 22 10.73 -23.82 -12.12
CA PHE A 22 11.50 -22.60 -12.34
C PHE A 22 11.83 -22.01 -10.96
N GLY A 23 12.97 -22.43 -10.41
CA GLY A 23 13.56 -21.77 -9.26
C GLY A 23 14.10 -20.39 -9.65
N CYS A 24 14.19 -19.50 -8.68
CA CYS A 24 14.85 -18.21 -8.84
C CYS A 24 16.35 -18.42 -8.95
N SER A 25 16.88 -18.38 -10.17
CA SER A 25 18.31 -18.31 -10.42
C SER A 25 18.62 -16.91 -10.91
N CYS A 26 19.33 -16.13 -10.10
CA CYS A 26 19.84 -14.82 -10.50
C CYS A 26 21.04 -15.04 -11.43
N ILE A 27 20.77 -15.55 -12.62
CA ILE A 27 21.78 -15.84 -13.64
C ILE A 27 22.38 -14.51 -14.06
N VAL A 28 23.67 -14.36 -13.77
CA VAL A 28 24.47 -13.28 -14.31
C VAL A 28 24.54 -13.48 -15.82
N ASP A 29 23.92 -12.58 -16.58
CA ASP A 29 24.06 -12.55 -18.03
C ASP A 29 25.43 -11.94 -18.38
N PRO A 30 26.36 -12.72 -18.96
CA PRO A 30 27.69 -12.22 -19.31
C PRO A 30 27.66 -11.17 -20.43
N ASN A 31 26.55 -11.03 -21.16
CA ASN A 31 26.36 -10.01 -22.19
C ASN A 31 25.56 -8.79 -21.70
N LYS A 32 25.19 -8.74 -20.41
CA LYS A 32 24.49 -7.58 -19.84
C LYS A 32 25.40 -6.35 -20.00
N PRO A 33 24.93 -5.27 -20.65
CA PRO A 33 25.72 -4.05 -20.76
C PRO A 33 26.00 -3.50 -19.36
N GLU A 34 27.16 -2.84 -19.22
CA GLU A 34 27.50 -2.14 -17.98
C GLU A 34 26.39 -1.13 -17.64
N VAL A 35 26.04 -1.07 -16.35
CA VAL A 35 24.99 -0.17 -15.87
C VAL A 35 25.50 1.27 -15.95
N ASP A 36 24.87 2.11 -16.77
CA ASP A 36 25.01 3.55 -16.66
C ASP A 36 24.22 4.03 -15.43
N TYR A 37 24.89 4.10 -14.28
CA TYR A 37 24.28 4.52 -13.03
C TYR A 37 23.70 5.94 -13.10
N GLY A 38 24.30 6.83 -13.90
CA GLY A 38 23.84 8.21 -14.05
C GLY A 38 22.53 8.30 -14.83
N GLN A 39 22.39 7.50 -15.89
CA GLN A 39 21.13 7.38 -16.62
C GLN A 39 20.08 6.63 -15.80
N TRP A 40 20.45 5.52 -15.16
CA TRP A 40 19.57 4.78 -14.26
C TRP A 40 18.98 5.68 -13.16
N ALA A 41 19.79 6.52 -12.51
CA ALA A 41 19.31 7.40 -11.43
C ALA A 41 18.31 8.47 -11.92
N LYS A 42 18.39 8.89 -13.20
CA LYS A 42 17.41 9.79 -13.80
C LYS A 42 16.08 9.10 -14.05
N ASP A 43 16.13 7.85 -14.51
CA ASP A 43 14.96 7.05 -14.86
C ASP A 43 14.36 6.29 -13.66
N PHE A 44 15.08 6.25 -12.54
CA PHE A 44 14.71 5.51 -11.34
C PHE A 44 13.38 6.03 -10.74
N LYS A 45 12.36 5.16 -10.81
CA LYS A 45 11.01 5.37 -10.25
C LYS A 45 10.81 4.42 -9.06
N GLY A 46 11.40 4.80 -7.94
CA GLY A 46 11.44 3.94 -6.76
C GLY A 46 11.87 4.69 -5.51
N ILE A 47 12.17 3.94 -4.46
CA ILE A 47 12.73 4.48 -3.23
C ILE A 47 14.07 3.83 -2.90
N ALA A 48 14.94 4.64 -2.30
CA ALA A 48 16.23 4.22 -1.82
C ALA A 48 16.45 4.80 -0.43
N PHE A 49 16.63 3.94 0.56
CA PHE A 49 16.76 4.34 1.96
C PHE A 49 17.55 3.33 2.78
N SER A 50 18.02 3.76 3.95
CA SER A 50 18.54 2.92 5.01
C SER A 50 17.57 2.97 6.17
N GLY A 51 17.33 1.83 6.80
CA GLY A 51 16.39 1.78 7.90
C GLY A 51 16.38 0.44 8.61
N ARG A 52 15.75 0.43 9.78
CA ARG A 52 15.55 -0.77 10.59
C ARG A 52 14.17 -1.35 10.33
N VAL A 53 14.08 -2.66 10.15
CA VAL A 53 12.79 -3.36 10.05
C VAL A 53 12.06 -3.23 11.39
N ALA A 54 10.90 -2.60 11.35
CA ALA A 54 10.04 -2.39 12.51
C ALA A 54 9.03 -3.53 12.68
N LYS A 55 8.54 -4.08 11.58
CA LYS A 55 7.48 -5.10 11.58
C LYS A 55 7.42 -5.85 10.25
N ILE A 56 7.17 -7.15 10.30
CA ILE A 56 6.90 -8.00 9.12
C ILE A 56 5.52 -8.64 9.28
N GLU A 57 4.69 -8.53 8.24
CA GLU A 57 3.32 -9.03 8.27
C GLU A 57 2.99 -9.82 7.00
N PRO A 58 2.20 -10.90 7.08
CA PRO A 58 1.66 -11.55 5.89
C PRO A 58 0.80 -10.59 5.07
N PHE A 59 0.95 -10.60 3.75
CA PHE A 59 0.14 -9.83 2.82
C PHE A 59 -0.36 -10.74 1.70
N GLY A 60 -1.56 -11.28 1.85
CA GLY A 60 -2.05 -12.34 0.96
C GLY A 60 -1.38 -13.69 1.23
N GLU A 61 -1.43 -14.59 0.25
CA GLU A 61 -0.94 -15.98 0.40
C GLU A 61 0.57 -16.12 0.19
N TYR A 62 1.16 -15.25 -0.63
CA TYR A 62 2.52 -15.41 -1.15
C TYR A 62 3.45 -14.23 -0.87
N GLU A 63 2.93 -13.11 -0.36
CA GLU A 63 3.71 -11.90 -0.09
C GLU A 63 3.75 -11.59 1.41
N VAL A 64 4.77 -10.85 1.79
CA VAL A 64 4.90 -10.19 3.08
C VAL A 64 5.03 -8.69 2.87
N LYS A 65 4.56 -7.96 3.86
CA LYS A 65 4.70 -6.51 4.00
C LYS A 65 5.72 -6.22 5.09
N VAL A 66 6.75 -5.46 4.76
CA VAL A 66 7.87 -5.12 5.63
C VAL A 66 7.84 -3.62 5.88
N THR A 67 7.62 -3.24 7.14
CA THR A 67 7.63 -1.84 7.57
C THR A 67 9.01 -1.50 8.11
N PHE A 68 9.65 -0.49 7.55
CA PHE A 68 10.92 0.05 8.02
C PHE A 68 10.72 1.34 8.78
N LYS A 69 11.52 1.56 9.83
CA LYS A 69 11.84 2.90 10.33
C LYS A 69 13.04 3.41 9.54
N VAL A 70 12.86 4.50 8.81
CA VAL A 70 13.86 5.08 7.92
C VAL A 70 14.82 5.96 8.71
N ASP A 71 16.11 5.72 8.55
CA ASP A 71 17.19 6.52 9.14
C ASP A 71 17.72 7.57 8.14
N LYS A 72 17.89 7.15 6.87
CA LYS A 72 18.40 7.99 5.79
C LYS A 72 17.73 7.61 4.47
N PHE A 73 17.47 8.58 3.61
CA PHE A 73 16.92 8.34 2.27
C PHE A 73 17.71 9.08 1.20
N TRP A 74 17.79 8.48 0.01
CA TRP A 74 18.43 9.05 -1.17
C TRP A 74 17.40 9.42 -2.25
N ARG A 75 16.27 8.70 -2.30
CA ARG A 75 15.20 8.95 -3.26
C ARG A 75 13.87 8.46 -2.73
N GLY A 76 12.81 9.25 -2.92
CA GLY A 76 11.40 8.87 -2.81
C GLY A 76 10.86 8.39 -1.46
N ALA A 77 11.69 7.89 -0.54
CA ALA A 77 11.33 7.60 0.84
C ALA A 77 11.50 8.87 1.68
N ASP A 78 10.62 9.83 1.48
CA ASP A 78 10.72 11.13 2.14
C ASP A 78 10.00 11.18 3.49
N THR A 79 10.02 10.04 4.18
CA THR A 79 9.27 9.74 5.40
C THR A 79 10.10 9.01 6.45
N THR A 80 9.65 9.01 7.71
CA THR A 80 10.20 8.23 8.84
C THR A 80 9.92 6.74 8.71
N GLN A 81 9.00 6.35 7.83
CA GLN A 81 8.62 4.96 7.59
C GLN A 81 8.52 4.65 6.11
N ALA A 82 8.97 3.47 5.72
CA ALA A 82 8.82 2.93 4.37
C ALA A 82 8.16 1.55 4.44
N ILE A 83 7.23 1.28 3.52
CA ILE A 83 6.52 0.00 3.41
C ILE A 83 6.98 -0.69 2.13
N ILE A 84 7.59 -1.86 2.27
CA ILE A 84 8.09 -2.68 1.18
C ILE A 84 7.30 -3.98 1.10
N TYR A 85 6.94 -4.38 -0.11
CA TYR A 85 6.31 -5.67 -0.39
C TYR A 85 7.33 -6.60 -1.03
N THR A 86 7.29 -7.87 -0.66
CA THR A 86 8.14 -8.89 -1.30
C THR A 86 7.52 -10.27 -1.11
N ALA A 87 7.90 -11.25 -1.93
CA ALA A 87 7.43 -12.61 -1.72
C ALA A 87 7.95 -13.16 -0.38
N LYS A 88 7.21 -14.09 0.22
CA LYS A 88 7.46 -14.56 1.60
C LYS A 88 8.81 -15.27 1.81
N ASP A 89 9.42 -15.76 0.73
CA ASP A 89 10.66 -16.50 0.78
C ASP A 89 11.45 -16.38 -0.54
N SER A 90 12.73 -16.71 -0.49
CA SER A 90 13.64 -16.67 -1.64
C SER A 90 13.27 -17.68 -2.74
N GLY A 91 12.54 -18.76 -2.41
CA GLY A 91 12.03 -19.72 -3.37
C GLY A 91 10.93 -19.14 -4.27
N LEU A 92 10.22 -18.11 -3.79
CA LEU A 92 9.29 -17.28 -4.55
C LEU A 92 9.91 -15.96 -5.05
N CYS A 93 11.24 -15.89 -5.09
CA CYS A 93 12.03 -14.71 -5.50
C CYS A 93 11.82 -13.51 -4.57
N GLY A 94 11.49 -13.77 -3.30
CA GLY A 94 11.38 -12.77 -2.25
C GLY A 94 12.71 -12.42 -1.62
N VAL A 95 12.79 -11.24 -1.04
CA VAL A 95 13.93 -10.80 -0.21
C VAL A 95 13.59 -11.06 1.25
N THR A 96 14.45 -11.80 1.95
CA THR A 96 14.25 -12.08 3.37
C THR A 96 14.74 -10.91 4.22
N TYR A 97 13.86 -10.42 5.10
CA TYR A 97 14.17 -9.39 6.08
C TYR A 97 13.97 -9.94 7.49
N ASP A 98 14.73 -9.40 8.45
CA ASP A 98 14.64 -9.76 9.86
C ASP A 98 14.22 -8.54 10.68
N GLU A 99 13.22 -8.71 11.56
CA GLU A 99 12.79 -7.66 12.48
C GLU A 99 13.96 -7.15 13.34
N GLY A 100 14.07 -5.83 13.48
CA GLY A 100 15.13 -5.18 14.25
C GLY A 100 16.48 -5.06 13.53
N LYS A 101 16.66 -5.64 12.34
CA LYS A 101 17.88 -5.49 11.54
C LYS A 101 17.83 -4.25 10.63
N GLU A 102 19.01 -3.70 10.35
CA GLU A 102 19.20 -2.56 9.47
C GLU A 102 19.54 -3.00 8.06
N TYR A 103 18.94 -2.33 7.08
CA TYR A 103 19.14 -2.59 5.66
C TYR A 103 19.29 -1.27 4.92
N ILE A 104 19.98 -1.32 3.79
CA ILE A 104 19.87 -0.31 2.74
C ILE A 104 19.09 -0.95 1.61
N VAL A 105 17.91 -0.41 1.33
CA VAL A 105 16.94 -0.92 0.37
C VAL A 105 16.91 0.02 -0.82
N ILE A 106 16.99 -0.56 -2.03
CA ILE A 106 16.74 0.12 -3.30
C ILE A 106 15.65 -0.69 -4.01
N THR A 107 14.53 -0.07 -4.31
CA THR A 107 13.33 -0.75 -4.82
C THR A 107 12.58 0.13 -5.78
N GLU A 108 11.95 -0.47 -6.78
CA GLU A 108 11.13 0.20 -7.77
C GLU A 108 9.65 0.15 -7.38
N ALA A 109 8.87 1.09 -7.92
CA ALA A 109 7.43 1.08 -7.81
C ALA A 109 6.83 0.09 -8.81
N THR A 110 6.08 -0.90 -8.31
CA THR A 110 5.22 -1.77 -9.12
C THR A 110 3.77 -1.43 -8.83
N GLY A 111 3.15 -0.68 -9.75
CA GLY A 111 1.81 -0.13 -9.52
C GLY A 111 1.82 0.88 -8.38
N ASP A 112 1.05 0.64 -7.33
CA ASP A 112 0.87 1.51 -6.16
C ASP A 112 1.74 1.13 -4.95
N ARG A 113 2.74 0.25 -5.16
CA ARG A 113 3.55 -0.37 -4.11
C ARG A 113 5.03 -0.32 -4.47
N TYR A 114 5.88 -0.21 -3.45
CA TYR A 114 7.31 -0.49 -3.59
C TYR A 114 7.57 -1.97 -3.37
N VAL A 115 8.22 -2.62 -4.33
CA VAL A 115 8.41 -4.08 -4.32
C VAL A 115 9.88 -4.45 -4.46
N THR A 116 10.36 -5.35 -3.61
CA THR A 116 11.68 -5.96 -3.79
C THR A 116 11.56 -7.37 -4.34
N TYR A 117 12.39 -7.66 -5.34
CA TYR A 117 12.59 -8.97 -5.92
C TYR A 117 14.03 -9.41 -5.69
N LEU A 118 14.25 -10.71 -5.51
CA LEU A 118 15.54 -11.28 -5.13
C LEU A 118 16.70 -10.85 -6.05
N CYS A 119 16.54 -10.93 -7.37
CA CYS A 119 17.65 -10.66 -8.28
C CYS A 119 18.00 -9.17 -8.44
N PRO A 120 17.03 -8.24 -8.59
CA PRO A 120 17.32 -6.82 -8.47
C PRO A 120 17.99 -6.45 -7.14
N ASP A 121 17.56 -7.05 -6.01
CA ASP A 121 18.19 -6.79 -4.71
C ASP A 121 19.66 -7.25 -4.69
N VAL A 122 19.96 -8.45 -5.20
CA VAL A 122 21.34 -8.95 -5.32
C VAL A 122 22.21 -8.00 -6.16
N GLU A 123 21.71 -7.47 -7.27
CA GLU A 123 22.41 -6.46 -8.08
C GLU A 123 22.69 -5.18 -7.27
N TYR A 124 21.65 -4.62 -6.64
CA TYR A 124 21.74 -3.39 -5.84
C TYR A 124 22.67 -3.53 -4.65
N VAL A 125 22.70 -4.71 -4.00
CA VAL A 125 23.61 -5.01 -2.90
C VAL A 125 25.06 -5.12 -3.39
N THR A 126 25.28 -5.76 -4.55
CA THR A 126 26.63 -5.99 -5.11
C THR A 126 27.27 -4.69 -5.58
N HIS A 127 26.50 -3.76 -6.16
CA HIS A 127 26.98 -2.48 -6.71
C HIS A 127 26.45 -1.27 -5.92
N ARG A 128 26.25 -1.45 -4.61
CA ARG A 128 25.57 -0.47 -3.76
C ARG A 128 26.23 0.90 -3.80
N ALA A 129 27.56 0.95 -3.80
CA ALA A 129 28.29 2.22 -3.72
C ALA A 129 28.02 3.09 -4.95
N GLU A 130 27.99 2.47 -6.13
CA GLU A 130 27.75 3.11 -7.42
C GLU A 130 26.30 3.62 -7.52
N TYR A 131 25.32 2.80 -7.15
CA TYR A 131 23.92 3.20 -7.10
C TYR A 131 23.68 4.37 -6.14
N LEU A 132 24.16 4.27 -4.89
CA LEU A 132 24.00 5.35 -3.91
C LEU A 132 24.72 6.64 -4.34
N LYS A 133 25.91 6.52 -4.96
CA LYS A 133 26.63 7.67 -5.51
C LYS A 133 25.82 8.37 -6.61
N ALA A 134 25.18 7.60 -7.49
CA ALA A 134 24.37 8.16 -8.57
C ALA A 134 23.07 8.81 -8.08
N LEU A 135 22.47 8.29 -7.00
CA LEU A 135 21.32 8.92 -6.35
C LEU A 135 21.67 10.23 -5.63
N GLY A 136 22.95 10.45 -5.34
CA GLY A 136 23.46 11.69 -4.78
C GLY A 136 23.47 11.72 -3.25
N GLN A 137 23.27 12.91 -2.69
CA GLN A 137 23.29 13.09 -1.24
C GLN A 137 22.03 12.51 -0.60
N GLY A 138 22.19 11.70 0.44
CA GLY A 138 21.07 11.25 1.26
C GLY A 138 20.77 12.18 2.42
N PHE A 139 19.52 12.20 2.86
CA PHE A 139 18.94 13.07 3.88
C PHE A 139 18.32 12.24 5.00
N THR A 140 18.10 12.83 6.17
CA THR A 140 17.36 12.18 7.26
C THR A 140 15.92 12.66 7.30
N PRO A 141 14.95 11.84 7.75
CA PRO A 141 13.57 12.31 7.92
C PRO A 141 13.44 13.53 8.85
N ALA A 142 14.33 13.66 9.83
CA ALA A 142 14.37 14.78 10.77
C ALA A 142 14.73 16.14 10.12
N ASP A 143 15.40 16.11 8.96
CA ASP A 143 15.73 17.33 8.21
C ASP A 143 14.48 18.00 7.60
N ARG A 144 13.33 17.31 7.61
CA ARG A 144 12.07 17.82 7.09
C ARG A 144 11.15 18.27 8.23
N PRO A 145 10.59 19.49 8.16
CA PRO A 145 9.52 19.87 9.08
C PRO A 145 8.30 18.96 8.86
N ALA A 146 7.76 18.39 9.93
CA ALA A 146 6.53 17.60 9.88
C ALA A 146 5.45 18.38 9.12
N GLN A 147 5.05 17.86 7.96
CA GLN A 147 4.01 18.46 7.16
C GLN A 147 2.64 18.10 7.78
N LYS A 148 1.61 18.83 7.38
CA LYS A 148 0.22 18.57 7.81
C LYS A 148 -0.50 17.93 6.64
N ALA A 149 -1.37 16.98 6.95
CA ALA A 149 -2.29 16.42 5.96
C ALA A 149 -3.02 17.56 5.22
N VAL A 150 -3.15 17.41 3.90
CA VAL A 150 -3.81 18.39 3.03
C VAL A 150 -5.24 17.94 2.80
N LYS A 151 -6.21 18.84 2.99
CA LYS A 151 -7.63 18.53 2.75
C LYS A 151 -7.81 18.31 1.25
N PHE A 152 -8.18 17.08 0.88
CA PHE A 152 -8.43 16.69 -0.51
C PHE A 152 -9.87 17.01 -0.92
N GLN A 153 -10.83 16.67 -0.05
CA GLN A 153 -12.25 16.88 -0.31
C GLN A 153 -13.02 17.10 1.00
N GLU A 154 -14.04 17.96 0.95
CA GLU A 154 -15.08 18.06 1.98
C GLU A 154 -16.46 17.94 1.33
N PHE A 155 -17.38 17.24 1.99
CA PHE A 155 -18.71 16.99 1.44
C PHE A 155 -19.77 16.88 2.55
N GLY A 156 -21.02 17.15 2.19
CA GLY A 156 -22.18 17.02 3.07
C GLY A 156 -22.88 15.66 2.92
N ASN A 157 -24.22 15.69 2.95
CA ASN A 157 -25.04 14.53 2.62
C ASN A 157 -25.22 14.41 1.10
N ILE A 158 -24.21 13.86 0.44
CA ILE A 158 -24.16 13.67 -1.02
C ILE A 158 -24.73 12.31 -1.45
N ASN A 159 -25.07 12.20 -2.74
CA ASN A 159 -25.55 10.95 -3.32
C ASN A 159 -24.40 9.93 -3.52
N CYS A 160 -24.79 8.69 -3.84
CA CYS A 160 -23.91 7.54 -4.00
C CYS A 160 -22.84 7.75 -5.08
N GLU A 161 -23.24 8.23 -6.27
CA GLU A 161 -22.37 8.42 -7.43
C GLU A 161 -21.30 9.49 -7.18
N THR A 162 -21.70 10.62 -6.58
CA THR A 162 -20.77 11.70 -6.23
C THR A 162 -19.75 11.23 -5.21
N GLU A 163 -20.17 10.44 -4.22
CA GLU A 163 -19.25 9.88 -3.24
C GLU A 163 -18.24 8.94 -3.92
N LEU A 164 -18.70 8.03 -4.79
CA LEU A 164 -17.82 7.14 -5.54
C LEU A 164 -16.80 7.91 -6.40
N ALA A 165 -17.23 8.98 -7.07
CA ALA A 165 -16.33 9.81 -7.88
C ALA A 165 -15.19 10.41 -7.02
N TYR A 166 -15.48 10.87 -5.80
CA TYR A 166 -14.43 11.32 -4.88
C TYR A 166 -13.53 10.19 -4.40
N LEU A 167 -14.08 8.99 -4.16
CA LEU A 167 -13.27 7.84 -3.78
C LEU A 167 -12.34 7.39 -4.91
N ASP A 168 -12.79 7.43 -6.16
CA ASP A 168 -12.00 7.09 -7.35
C ASP A 168 -10.89 8.11 -7.62
N ALA A 169 -11.20 9.40 -7.48
CA ALA A 169 -10.21 10.47 -7.61
C ALA A 169 -9.10 10.32 -6.56
N LEU A 170 -9.47 10.04 -5.30
CA LEU A 170 -8.49 9.78 -4.25
C LEU A 170 -7.69 8.50 -4.52
N ALA A 171 -8.35 7.43 -4.96
CA ALA A 171 -7.68 6.17 -5.29
C ALA A 171 -6.60 6.39 -6.36
N THR A 172 -6.91 7.15 -7.42
CA THR A 172 -5.94 7.53 -8.45
C THR A 172 -4.76 8.30 -7.87
N GLN A 173 -5.02 9.29 -7.01
CA GLN A 173 -3.95 10.07 -6.37
C GLN A 173 -3.01 9.19 -5.54
N ILE A 174 -3.57 8.29 -4.73
CA ILE A 174 -2.82 7.35 -3.87
C ILE A 174 -2.08 6.29 -4.70
N GLN A 175 -2.62 5.88 -5.85
CA GLN A 175 -1.92 4.94 -6.74
C GLN A 175 -0.72 5.55 -7.45
N ASN A 176 -0.80 6.84 -7.79
CA ASN A 176 0.29 7.55 -8.48
C ASN A 176 1.50 7.85 -7.58
N ASP A 177 1.28 7.88 -6.26
CA ASP A 177 2.34 8.08 -5.27
C ASP A 177 2.24 6.99 -4.20
N PRO A 178 3.10 5.96 -4.22
CA PRO A 178 3.06 4.86 -3.25
C PRO A 178 3.30 5.29 -1.80
N ASN A 179 3.86 6.49 -1.55
CA ASN A 179 4.04 7.03 -0.20
C ASN A 179 2.82 7.81 0.32
N SER A 180 1.85 8.11 -0.56
CA SER A 180 0.62 8.76 -0.14
C SER A 180 -0.23 7.84 0.74
N MET A 181 -1.00 8.43 1.64
CA MET A 181 -2.05 7.78 2.41
C MET A 181 -3.20 8.78 2.62
N ALA A 182 -4.30 8.33 3.18
CA ALA A 182 -5.43 9.20 3.45
C ALA A 182 -6.02 9.02 4.85
N TYR A 183 -6.52 10.14 5.38
CA TYR A 183 -7.43 10.15 6.51
C TYR A 183 -8.83 10.46 6.04
N VAL A 184 -9.81 9.72 6.55
CA VAL A 184 -11.22 9.96 6.30
C VAL A 184 -11.92 10.23 7.62
N ILE A 185 -12.52 11.42 7.72
CA ILE A 185 -13.31 11.85 8.86
C ILE A 185 -14.77 11.87 8.44
N ILE A 186 -15.65 11.18 9.16
CA ILE A 186 -17.10 11.31 8.95
C ILE A 186 -17.76 11.80 10.23
N TYR A 187 -18.62 12.80 10.08
CA TYR A 187 -19.40 13.43 11.13
C TYR A 187 -20.87 13.02 11.01
N GLY A 188 -21.48 12.55 12.09
CA GLY A 188 -22.93 12.33 12.16
C GLY A 188 -23.71 13.65 12.13
N GLY A 189 -24.95 13.65 11.65
CA GLY A 189 -25.82 14.82 11.73
C GLY A 189 -26.46 15.00 13.11
N ARG A 190 -26.94 16.22 13.43
CA ARG A 190 -27.71 16.51 14.66
C ARG A 190 -28.94 15.62 14.79
N LYS A 191 -29.57 15.32 13.66
CA LYS A 191 -30.65 14.33 13.53
C LYS A 191 -30.16 13.26 12.56
N GLY A 192 -30.29 11.99 12.93
CA GLY A 192 -29.78 10.89 12.11
C GLY A 192 -29.99 9.53 12.76
N LYS A 193 -29.18 8.56 12.35
CA LYS A 193 -29.19 7.20 12.91
C LYS A 193 -27.97 6.92 13.75
N ARG A 194 -28.11 6.03 14.74
CA ARG A 194 -26.95 5.48 15.45
C ARG A 194 -26.05 4.74 14.45
N ASN A 195 -24.74 4.90 14.59
CA ASN A 195 -23.72 4.31 13.71
C ASN A 195 -23.69 4.81 12.26
N GLU A 196 -24.40 5.89 11.91
CA GLU A 196 -24.43 6.40 10.53
C GLU A 196 -23.02 6.77 10.00
N ALA A 197 -22.24 7.53 10.78
CA ALA A 197 -20.86 7.88 10.43
C ALA A 197 -19.96 6.63 10.30
N LYS A 198 -20.07 5.71 11.26
CA LYS A 198 -19.33 4.43 11.26
C LYS A 198 -19.67 3.57 10.04
N ALA A 199 -20.95 3.49 9.68
CA ALA A 199 -21.42 2.71 8.54
C ALA A 199 -20.90 3.30 7.21
N ARG A 200 -20.91 4.62 7.08
CA ARG A 200 -20.37 5.33 5.92
C ARG A 200 -18.86 5.15 5.79
N LEU A 201 -18.10 5.31 6.88
CA LEU A 201 -16.65 4.99 6.91
C LEU A 201 -16.38 3.55 6.48
N ALA A 202 -17.13 2.59 7.03
CA ALA A 202 -16.94 1.18 6.70
C ALA A 202 -17.18 0.90 5.20
N ARG A 203 -18.21 1.52 4.62
CA ARG A 203 -18.51 1.41 3.18
C ARG A 203 -17.39 2.00 2.31
N MET A 204 -16.91 3.20 2.63
CA MET A 204 -15.80 3.84 1.90
C MET A 204 -14.53 2.98 1.96
N MET A 205 -14.17 2.47 3.15
CA MET A 205 -13.01 1.59 3.31
C MET A 205 -13.16 0.28 2.52
N HIS A 206 -14.35 -0.31 2.52
CA HIS A 206 -14.62 -1.51 1.74
C HIS A 206 -14.41 -1.27 0.25
N TYR A 207 -14.83 -0.12 -0.26
CA TYR A 207 -14.63 0.24 -1.67
C TYR A 207 -13.13 0.30 -2.03
N TRP A 208 -12.29 1.01 -1.28
CA TRP A 208 -10.86 1.05 -1.59
C TRP A 208 -10.15 -0.30 -1.43
N VAL A 209 -10.41 -1.00 -0.32
CA VAL A 209 -9.66 -2.23 0.01
C VAL A 209 -10.13 -3.41 -0.83
N VAL A 210 -11.45 -3.59 -0.98
CA VAL A 210 -12.01 -4.76 -1.64
C VAL A 210 -12.26 -4.49 -3.12
N THR A 211 -12.89 -3.37 -3.45
CA THR A 211 -13.25 -3.06 -4.86
C THR A 211 -12.04 -2.55 -5.64
N ARG A 212 -11.26 -1.60 -5.10
CA ARG A 212 -10.06 -1.05 -5.75
C ARG A 212 -8.77 -1.84 -5.43
N ARG A 213 -8.86 -2.88 -4.58
CA ARG A 213 -7.75 -3.78 -4.20
C ARG A 213 -6.51 -3.07 -3.66
N MET A 214 -6.73 -2.01 -2.88
CA MET A 214 -5.66 -1.18 -2.33
C MET A 214 -5.24 -1.64 -0.93
N ASP A 215 -4.01 -1.32 -0.52
CA ASP A 215 -3.55 -1.54 0.85
C ASP A 215 -4.39 -0.74 1.85
N GLY A 216 -5.15 -1.45 2.68
CA GLY A 216 -6.03 -0.86 3.69
C GLY A 216 -5.29 -0.06 4.75
N GLU A 217 -4.00 -0.28 4.96
CA GLU A 217 -3.24 0.52 5.93
C GLU A 217 -3.00 1.95 5.47
N ARG A 218 -3.11 2.21 4.16
CA ARG A 218 -3.03 3.55 3.56
C ARG A 218 -4.29 4.38 3.80
N PHE A 219 -5.32 3.83 4.44
CA PHE A 219 -6.56 4.54 4.75
C PHE A 219 -6.86 4.50 6.25
N LYS A 220 -6.78 5.66 6.90
CA LYS A 220 -7.09 5.81 8.33
C LYS A 220 -8.47 6.41 8.51
N ARG A 221 -9.24 5.81 9.43
CA ARG A 221 -10.59 6.26 9.78
C ARG A 221 -10.53 7.13 11.03
N ILE A 222 -11.29 8.21 11.05
CA ILE A 222 -11.47 9.07 12.22
C ILE A 222 -12.98 9.30 12.43
N ASP A 223 -13.46 9.07 13.65
CA ASP A 223 -14.80 9.48 14.05
C ASP A 223 -14.81 10.99 14.27
N GLY A 224 -15.60 11.71 13.47
CA GLY A 224 -15.68 13.16 13.51
C GLY A 224 -16.49 13.71 14.69
N GLY A 225 -17.27 12.87 15.36
CA GLY A 225 -18.35 13.32 16.23
C GLY A 225 -19.55 13.77 15.41
N TYR A 226 -20.14 14.92 15.77
CA TYR A 226 -21.38 15.39 15.15
C TYR A 226 -21.28 16.82 14.63
N ARG A 227 -21.88 17.05 13.46
CA ARG A 227 -22.15 18.35 12.87
C ARG A 227 -23.66 18.56 12.69
N GLU A 228 -24.07 19.74 12.23
CA GLU A 228 -25.49 20.04 12.00
C GLU A 228 -26.15 19.01 11.05
N THR A 229 -25.48 18.73 9.94
CA THR A 229 -25.84 17.68 8.97
C THR A 229 -24.72 16.67 8.82
N LEU A 230 -25.04 15.47 8.32
CA LEU A 230 -24.05 14.46 7.94
C LEU A 230 -23.01 15.10 7.01
N ALA A 231 -21.73 14.90 7.31
CA ALA A 231 -20.62 15.49 6.56
C ALA A 231 -19.40 14.57 6.58
N GLY A 232 -18.50 14.77 5.63
CA GLY A 232 -17.25 14.04 5.53
C GLY A 232 -16.11 14.90 5.02
N GLU A 233 -14.91 14.53 5.44
CA GLU A 233 -13.65 15.12 4.98
C GLU A 233 -12.69 13.99 4.60
N ILE A 234 -12.04 14.15 3.45
CA ILE A 234 -10.95 13.30 2.97
C ILE A 234 -9.70 14.16 2.95
N TRP A 235 -8.62 13.64 3.52
CA TRP A 235 -7.34 14.31 3.61
C TRP A 235 -6.27 13.41 2.99
N LEU A 236 -5.44 13.99 2.13
CA LEU A 236 -4.23 13.37 1.60
C LEU A 236 -3.08 13.63 2.58
N ALA A 237 -2.25 12.63 2.82
CA ALA A 237 -1.14 12.71 3.75
C ALA A 237 -0.02 11.75 3.34
N THR A 238 1.12 11.86 4.01
CA THR A 238 2.15 10.83 4.11
C THR A 238 2.12 10.19 5.51
N PRO A 239 2.79 9.04 5.74
CA PRO A 239 2.91 8.42 7.06
C PRO A 239 3.40 9.33 8.20
N ASP A 240 4.11 10.42 7.86
CA ASP A 240 4.67 11.35 8.84
C ASP A 240 3.78 12.56 9.13
N ASP A 241 2.79 12.80 8.28
CA ASP A 241 1.94 13.96 8.44
C ASP A 241 1.11 13.85 9.71
N ALA A 242 1.00 14.97 10.42
CA ALA A 242 0.10 15.03 11.57
C ALA A 242 -1.35 14.77 11.12
N ALA A 243 -2.00 13.79 11.77
CA ALA A 243 -3.39 13.46 11.50
C ALA A 243 -4.29 14.71 11.62
N PRO A 244 -5.25 14.89 10.70
CA PRO A 244 -6.19 16.01 10.78
C PRO A 244 -7.04 15.89 12.04
N LYS A 245 -7.27 17.03 12.73
CA LYS A 245 -8.11 17.08 13.92
C LYS A 245 -9.58 17.21 13.52
N PRO A 246 -10.49 16.38 14.07
CA PRO A 246 -11.91 16.55 13.83
C PRO A 246 -12.43 17.90 14.32
N THR A 247 -13.45 18.41 13.62
CA THR A 247 -14.12 19.67 13.93
C THR A 247 -15.64 19.47 14.08
N PRO A 248 -16.10 18.80 15.16
CA PRO A 248 -17.52 18.68 15.45
C PRO A 248 -18.13 20.05 15.79
N THR A 249 -19.38 20.26 15.40
CA THR A 249 -20.13 21.50 15.70
C THR A 249 -21.33 21.25 16.62
N VAL A 250 -21.64 20.00 16.92
CA VAL A 250 -22.78 19.60 17.75
C VAL A 250 -22.30 18.74 18.92
N ASP A 251 -22.67 19.15 20.13
CA ASP A 251 -22.51 18.32 21.34
C ASP A 251 -23.32 17.03 21.19
N ALA A 252 -22.69 15.89 21.42
CA ALA A 252 -23.30 14.57 21.34
C ALA A 252 -24.59 14.45 22.18
N LYS A 253 -24.69 15.16 23.32
CA LYS A 253 -25.89 15.19 24.17
C LYS A 253 -27.10 15.86 23.49
N LYS A 254 -26.87 16.71 22.49
CA LYS A 254 -27.91 17.44 21.75
C LYS A 254 -28.35 16.71 20.48
N VAL A 255 -27.79 15.54 20.19
CA VAL A 255 -28.10 14.74 19.00
C VAL A 255 -29.37 13.93 19.22
N LYS A 256 -30.25 13.90 18.22
CA LYS A 256 -31.48 13.11 18.21
C LYS A 256 -31.34 11.96 17.23
N LEU A 257 -31.03 10.77 17.74
CA LEU A 257 -30.86 9.56 16.93
C LEU A 257 -32.14 8.73 16.91
N ARG A 258 -32.58 8.33 15.72
CA ARG A 258 -33.72 7.42 15.54
C ARG A 258 -33.30 6.23 14.70
N GLY A 259 -33.33 5.04 15.31
CA GLY A 259 -32.88 3.80 14.66
C GLY A 259 -31.36 3.65 14.58
N THR A 260 -30.93 2.61 13.88
CA THR A 260 -29.52 2.22 13.73
C THR A 260 -29.22 2.01 12.25
N GLU A 261 -28.15 2.62 11.75
CA GLU A 261 -27.66 2.41 10.38
C GLU A 261 -26.84 1.12 10.32
N LYS A 262 -27.02 0.37 9.23
CA LYS A 262 -26.26 -0.85 8.97
C LYS A 262 -25.23 -0.56 7.90
N VAL A 263 -24.07 -1.21 7.97
CA VAL A 263 -23.09 -1.15 6.88
C VAL A 263 -23.74 -1.76 5.63
N ARG A 264 -23.70 -1.03 4.51
CA ARG A 264 -24.17 -1.47 3.20
C ARG A 264 -23.09 -1.13 2.19
N GLY A 265 -22.94 -1.95 1.15
CA GLY A 265 -22.09 -1.61 0.00
C GLY A 265 -22.64 -0.43 -0.79
N TYR A 266 -21.86 0.05 -1.76
CA TYR A 266 -22.38 0.98 -2.76
C TYR A 266 -23.35 0.24 -3.68
N ASN A 267 -24.55 0.80 -3.82
CA ASN A 267 -25.53 0.39 -4.82
C ASN A 267 -26.18 1.68 -5.34
N CYS A 268 -25.59 2.25 -6.38
CA CYS A 268 -26.02 3.55 -6.89
C CYS A 268 -27.19 3.47 -7.88
N GLY A 269 -27.72 2.26 -8.14
CA GLY A 269 -28.74 2.04 -9.17
C GLY A 269 -28.12 2.14 -10.56
N SER A 270 -28.14 1.06 -11.33
CA SER A 270 -27.81 1.12 -12.75
C SER A 270 -29.04 1.60 -13.51
N GLU A 271 -29.19 2.91 -13.71
CA GLU A 271 -29.92 3.44 -14.85
C GLU A 271 -28.91 4.02 -15.85
N MET A 272 -28.21 3.11 -16.54
CA MET A 272 -27.86 3.34 -17.93
C MET A 272 -28.16 2.04 -18.66
N GLY A 273 -29.42 1.94 -19.10
CA GLY A 273 -29.74 1.09 -20.24
C GLY A 273 -29.04 1.69 -21.46
N LEU A 274 -28.10 0.92 -22.01
CA LEU A 274 -27.77 0.88 -23.43
C LEU A 274 -27.69 -0.60 -23.82
#